data_AF-A0A2E5G1X9-F1
#
_entry.id   AF-A0A2E5G1X9-F1
#
_cell.length_a   1.000
_cell.length_b   1.000
_cell.length_c   1.000
_cell.angle_alpha   90.00
_cell.angle_beta   90.00
_cell.angle_gamma   90.00
#
_symmetry.space_group_name_H-M   'P 1'
#
loop_
_entity.id
_entity.type
_entity.pdbx_description
1 polymer ?
#
loop_
_entity_poly.entity_id
_entity_poly.type
_entity_poly.pdbx_seq_one_letter_code
_entity_poly.pdbx_strand_id
1 'polypeptide(L)'
;MALTIEEQRERQRVKQKEAFARAQSRKIAKLNDPKEREKRFAKQQAASKRQQERQRIKLSSPEYRAQQLAKAKAQAAKAIEKAKTAPPKKRTLRKTTSKGLKGRTPTASERRAMDLIGKLPCIACEKHGRENPMISLHHVYGRTTENAHAYVLPLCCYHHDTLLPKEEREKYPDMLPVHAKGKYGGKRQFSQHNGTERELLVAVYEKVGLPLERLESLP
;
A
#
# COMPACT_ATOMS: atom_id res chain seq x y z
N MET A 1 36.10 44.17 48.00
CA MET A 1 35.15 44.79 47.05
C MET A 1 33.85 43.99 47.10
N ALA A 2 32.70 44.64 47.29
CA ALA A 2 31.41 43.96 47.34
C ALA A 2 31.00 43.49 45.93
N LEU A 3 30.51 42.25 45.81
CA LEU A 3 30.02 41.70 44.54
C LEU A 3 28.84 42.54 44.04
N THR A 4 28.84 42.84 42.74
CA THR A 4 27.75 43.54 42.08
C THR A 4 26.45 42.72 42.13
N ILE A 5 25.30 43.39 42.01
CA ILE A 5 23.98 42.74 42.07
C ILE A 5 23.84 41.66 40.96
N GLU A 6 24.46 41.88 39.80
CA GLU A 6 24.44 40.94 38.69
C GLU A 6 25.26 39.68 38.98
N GLU A 7 26.48 39.83 39.53
CA GLU A 7 27.32 38.70 39.95
C GLU A 7 26.64 37.86 41.06
N GLN A 8 25.90 38.51 41.98
CA GLN A 8 25.13 37.81 43.01
C GLN A 8 23.99 36.98 42.41
N ARG A 9 23.25 37.53 41.43
CA ARG A 9 22.16 36.82 40.72
C ARG A 9 22.70 35.66 39.88
N GLU A 10 23.82 35.84 39.21
CA GLU A 10 24.47 34.78 38.43
C GLU A 10 24.93 33.64 39.34
N ARG A 11 25.56 33.95 40.47
CA ARG A 11 25.97 32.95 41.47
C ARG A 11 24.77 32.18 42.05
N GLN A 12 23.63 32.84 42.27
CA GLN A 12 22.39 32.17 42.67
C GLN A 12 21.87 31.23 41.58
N ARG A 13 21.86 31.65 40.32
CA ARG A 13 21.46 30.81 39.17
C ARG A 13 22.35 29.59 39.01
N VAL A 14 23.67 29.75 39.15
CA VAL A 14 24.64 28.63 39.10
C VAL A 14 24.36 27.64 40.24
N LYS A 15 24.20 28.14 41.48
CA LYS A 15 23.85 27.29 42.64
C LYS A 15 22.54 26.51 42.44
N GLN A 16 21.51 27.16 41.87
CA GLN A 16 20.23 26.51 41.55
C GLN A 16 20.39 25.42 40.48
N LYS A 17 21.13 25.70 39.40
CA LYS A 17 21.43 24.73 38.34
C LYS A 17 22.18 23.51 38.88
N GLU A 18 23.20 23.73 39.71
CA GLU A 18 23.94 22.64 40.33
C GLU A 18 23.09 21.82 41.30
N ALA A 19 22.26 22.47 42.12
CA ALA A 19 21.35 21.78 43.02
C ALA A 19 20.35 20.91 42.25
N PHE A 20 19.82 21.42 41.13
CA PHE A 20 18.95 20.67 40.24
C PHE A 20 19.68 19.50 39.58
N ALA A 21 20.90 19.71 39.08
CA ALA A 21 21.72 18.66 38.47
C ALA A 21 22.02 17.53 39.49
N ARG A 22 22.35 17.88 40.74
CA ARG A 22 22.56 16.90 41.83
C ARG A 22 21.27 16.15 42.18
N ALA A 23 20.11 16.81 42.18
CA ALA A 23 18.84 16.16 42.42
C ALA A 23 18.49 15.18 41.28
N GLN A 24 18.73 15.57 40.02
CA GLN A 24 18.52 14.70 38.87
C GLN A 24 19.47 13.50 38.87
N SER A 25 20.76 13.69 39.15
CA SER A 25 21.72 12.60 39.18
C SER A 25 21.38 11.58 40.27
N ARG A 26 20.96 12.02 41.46
CA ARG A 26 20.45 11.13 42.53
C ARG A 26 19.20 10.37 42.09
N LYS A 27 18.28 11.02 41.39
CA LYS A 27 17.06 10.37 40.87
C LYS A 27 17.42 9.30 39.84
N ILE A 28 18.32 9.61 38.90
CA ILE A 28 18.82 8.66 37.88
C ILE A 28 19.55 7.49 38.54
N ALA A 29 20.42 7.75 39.52
CA ALA A 29 21.11 6.70 40.27
C ALA A 29 20.11 5.76 40.98
N LYS A 30 19.07 6.30 41.61
CA LYS A 30 18.00 5.49 42.23
C LYS A 30 17.15 4.73 41.20
N LEU A 31 16.98 5.26 39.99
CA LEU A 31 16.30 4.56 38.90
C LEU A 31 17.13 3.41 38.34
N ASN A 32 18.45 3.59 38.28
CA ASN A 32 19.38 2.62 37.71
C ASN A 32 19.86 1.58 38.73
N ASP A 33 19.68 1.83 40.03
CA ASP A 33 19.95 0.88 41.10
C ASP A 33 19.23 -0.47 40.83
N PRO A 34 19.97 -1.59 40.71
CA PRO A 34 19.40 -2.89 40.35
C PRO A 34 18.30 -3.35 41.31
N LYS A 35 18.46 -3.13 42.62
CA LYS A 35 17.49 -3.57 43.64
C LYS A 35 16.19 -2.79 43.54
N GLU A 36 16.26 -1.48 43.32
CA GLU A 36 15.09 -0.64 43.10
C GLU A 36 14.37 -0.98 41.77
N ARG A 37 15.11 -1.34 40.71
CA ARG A 37 14.54 -1.81 39.44
C ARG A 37 13.76 -3.10 39.61
N GLU A 38 14.36 -4.10 40.24
CA GLU A 38 13.73 -5.39 40.53
C GLU A 38 12.48 -5.24 41.38
N LYS A 39 12.54 -4.43 42.45
CA LYS A 39 11.39 -4.15 43.31
C LYS A 39 10.22 -3.52 42.55
N ARG A 40 10.50 -2.58 41.64
CA ARG A 40 9.46 -1.96 40.79
C ARG A 40 8.87 -2.95 39.80
N PHE A 41 9.71 -3.74 39.17
CA PHE A 41 9.28 -4.77 38.23
C PHE A 41 8.41 -5.83 38.93
N ALA A 42 8.82 -6.31 40.10
CA ALA A 42 8.04 -7.23 40.92
C ALA A 42 6.69 -6.62 41.33
N LYS A 43 6.67 -5.35 41.75
CA LYS A 43 5.42 -4.63 42.07
C LYS A 43 4.49 -4.50 40.85
N GLN A 44 5.04 -4.18 39.67
CA GLN A 44 4.26 -4.10 38.43
C GLN A 44 3.71 -5.47 38.02
N GLN A 45 4.52 -6.53 38.08
CA GLN A 45 4.06 -7.88 37.81
C GLN A 45 2.96 -8.32 38.77
N ALA A 46 3.13 -8.08 40.08
CA ALA A 46 2.12 -8.42 41.07
C ALA A 46 0.80 -7.68 40.84
N ALA A 47 0.86 -6.38 40.50
CA ALA A 47 -0.32 -5.60 40.14
C ALA A 47 -1.00 -6.15 38.86
N SER A 48 -0.22 -6.48 37.84
CA SER A 48 -0.72 -7.07 36.59
C SER A 48 -1.40 -8.41 36.83
N LYS A 49 -0.78 -9.32 37.59
CA LYS A 49 -1.37 -10.62 37.97
C LYS A 49 -2.68 -10.46 38.72
N ARG A 50 -2.74 -9.56 39.71
CA ARG A 50 -3.99 -9.24 40.44
C ARG A 50 -5.09 -8.72 39.51
N GLN A 51 -4.74 -7.88 38.53
CA GLN A 51 -5.70 -7.36 37.56
C GLN A 51 -6.21 -8.48 36.64
N GLN A 52 -5.32 -9.34 36.14
CA GLN A 52 -5.69 -10.50 35.31
C GLN A 52 -6.61 -11.46 36.08
N GLU A 53 -6.30 -11.76 37.33
CA GLU A 53 -7.13 -12.62 38.18
C GLU A 53 -8.51 -12.02 38.42
N ARG A 54 -8.60 -10.72 38.75
CA ARG A 54 -9.88 -10.01 38.87
C ARG A 54 -10.70 -10.08 37.58
N GLN A 55 -10.06 -9.92 36.43
CA GLN A 55 -10.72 -10.05 35.12
C GLN A 55 -11.20 -11.49 34.87
N ARG A 56 -10.39 -12.50 35.19
CA ARG A 56 -10.75 -13.92 35.06
C ARG A 56 -11.96 -14.25 35.95
N ILE A 57 -11.94 -13.84 37.22
CA ILE A 57 -13.06 -14.05 38.15
C ILE A 57 -14.33 -13.38 37.61
N LYS A 58 -14.23 -12.10 37.19
CA LYS A 58 -15.34 -11.35 36.60
C LYS A 58 -15.92 -12.05 35.36
N LEU A 59 -15.06 -12.52 34.45
CA LEU A 59 -15.48 -13.25 33.25
C LEU A 59 -15.99 -14.67 33.54
N SER A 60 -15.56 -15.29 34.63
CA SER A 60 -16.03 -16.61 35.06
C SER A 60 -17.39 -16.55 35.76
N SER A 61 -17.76 -15.41 36.34
CA SER A 61 -19.05 -15.22 37.00
C SER A 61 -20.22 -15.47 36.01
N PRO A 62 -21.11 -16.44 36.31
CA PRO A 62 -22.30 -16.69 35.49
C PRO A 62 -23.21 -15.47 35.37
N GLU A 63 -23.32 -14.68 36.43
CA GLU A 63 -24.12 -13.46 36.47
C GLU A 63 -23.59 -12.40 35.49
N TYR A 64 -22.27 -12.20 35.46
CA TYR A 64 -21.64 -11.27 34.51
C TYR A 64 -21.86 -11.70 33.06
N ARG A 65 -21.74 -13.01 32.76
CA ARG A 65 -22.01 -13.57 31.43
C ARG A 65 -23.47 -13.36 31.01
N ALA A 66 -24.41 -13.63 31.91
CA ALA A 66 -25.84 -13.44 31.67
C ALA A 66 -26.17 -11.96 31.40
N GLN A 67 -25.59 -11.04 32.16
CA GLN A 67 -25.75 -9.59 31.95
C GLN A 67 -25.21 -9.13 30.58
N GLN A 68 -24.03 -9.62 30.16
CA GLN A 68 -23.48 -9.29 28.84
C GLN A 68 -24.36 -9.83 27.71
N LEU A 69 -24.88 -11.05 27.85
CA LEU A 69 -25.79 -11.64 26.87
C LEU A 69 -27.10 -10.85 26.78
N ALA A 70 -27.68 -10.44 27.91
CA ALA A 70 -28.88 -9.61 27.94
C ALA A 70 -28.65 -8.25 27.25
N LYS A 71 -27.48 -7.63 27.51
CA LYS A 71 -27.08 -6.38 26.85
C LYS A 71 -26.92 -6.55 25.33
N ALA A 72 -26.27 -7.63 24.89
CA ALA A 72 -26.10 -7.94 23.47
C ALA A 72 -27.46 -8.17 22.78
N LYS A 73 -28.38 -8.93 23.41
CA LYS A 73 -29.74 -9.13 22.91
C LYS A 73 -30.52 -7.82 22.80
N ALA A 74 -30.45 -6.95 23.82
CA ALA A 74 -31.10 -5.65 23.79
C ALA A 74 -30.53 -4.74 22.67
N GLN A 75 -29.22 -4.78 22.44
CA GLN A 75 -28.60 -4.04 21.34
C GLN A 75 -29.01 -4.59 19.97
N ALA A 76 -29.06 -5.92 19.81
CA ALA A 76 -29.52 -6.56 18.59
C ALA A 76 -30.98 -6.21 18.27
N ALA A 77 -31.86 -6.26 19.28
CA ALA A 77 -33.26 -5.84 19.14
C ALA A 77 -33.39 -4.38 18.70
N LYS A 78 -32.63 -3.46 19.33
CA LYS A 78 -32.57 -2.05 18.91
C LYS A 78 -32.07 -1.87 17.47
N ALA A 79 -31.09 -2.67 17.05
CA ALA A 79 -30.56 -2.62 15.68
C ALA A 79 -31.59 -3.11 14.65
N ILE A 80 -32.35 -4.17 14.97
CA ILE A 80 -33.44 -4.68 14.14
C ILE A 80 -34.55 -3.64 13.99
N GLU A 81 -35.01 -3.04 15.09
CA GLU A 81 -36.04 -1.99 15.06
C GLU A 81 -35.58 -0.76 14.25
N LYS A 82 -34.32 -0.36 14.42
CA LYS A 82 -33.72 0.72 13.62
C LYS A 82 -33.62 0.35 12.14
N ALA A 83 -33.38 -0.91 11.81
CA ALA A 83 -33.32 -1.36 10.42
C ALA A 83 -34.70 -1.37 9.75
N LYS A 84 -35.78 -1.69 10.48
CA LYS A 84 -37.15 -1.66 9.97
C LYS A 84 -37.61 -0.25 9.57
N THR A 85 -37.18 0.76 10.33
CA THR A 85 -37.56 2.17 10.10
C THR A 85 -36.54 2.93 9.25
N ALA A 86 -35.39 2.32 8.93
CA ALA A 86 -34.36 2.96 8.13
C ALA A 86 -34.78 3.07 6.66
N PRO A 87 -34.71 4.26 6.04
CA PRO A 87 -34.94 4.39 4.60
C PRO A 87 -33.89 3.57 3.82
N PRO A 88 -34.24 3.05 2.63
CA PRO A 88 -33.28 2.33 1.80
C PRO A 88 -32.09 3.24 1.53
N LYS A 89 -30.88 2.79 1.93
CA LYS A 89 -29.65 3.53 1.67
C LYS A 89 -29.51 3.68 0.16
N LYS A 90 -29.76 4.88 -0.35
CA LYS A 90 -29.42 5.23 -1.74
C LYS A 90 -27.94 4.95 -1.92
N ARG A 91 -27.60 4.09 -2.89
CA ARG A 91 -26.22 3.78 -3.26
C ARG A 91 -25.61 5.05 -3.85
N THR A 92 -25.11 5.94 -3.01
CA THR A 92 -24.39 7.11 -3.50
C THR A 92 -23.09 6.59 -4.10
N LEU A 93 -22.98 6.66 -5.44
CA LEU A 93 -21.68 6.49 -6.08
C LEU A 93 -20.77 7.54 -5.47
N ARG A 94 -19.72 7.09 -4.77
CA ARG A 94 -18.67 8.00 -4.31
C ARG A 94 -18.12 8.69 -5.56
N LYS A 95 -18.34 10.01 -5.67
CA LYS A 95 -17.75 10.81 -6.73
C LYS A 95 -16.26 10.87 -6.47
N THR A 96 -15.50 10.00 -7.15
CA THR A 96 -14.05 9.97 -6.98
C THR A 96 -13.44 11.11 -7.77
N THR A 97 -12.87 12.07 -7.08
CA THR A 97 -12.00 13.08 -7.68
C THR A 97 -10.70 12.40 -8.11
N SER A 98 -10.41 12.37 -9.41
CA SER A 98 -9.08 11.98 -9.89
C SER A 98 -8.69 12.79 -11.11
N LYS A 99 -7.50 13.39 -11.05
CA LYS A 99 -6.82 14.08 -12.14
C LYS A 99 -6.23 13.06 -13.13
N GLY A 100 -7.09 12.36 -13.88
CA GLY A 100 -6.73 11.40 -14.92
C GLY A 100 -7.97 10.63 -15.38
N LEU A 101 -8.01 10.14 -16.62
CA LEU A 101 -9.08 9.25 -17.10
C LEU A 101 -9.06 7.97 -16.27
N LYS A 102 -9.87 7.97 -15.21
CA LYS A 102 -9.96 6.85 -14.29
C LYS A 102 -10.69 5.71 -14.99
N GLY A 103 -9.96 4.62 -15.21
CA GLY A 103 -10.55 3.36 -15.66
C GLY A 103 -11.46 2.74 -14.61
N ARG A 104 -12.11 1.65 -14.98
CA ARG A 104 -12.80 0.77 -14.05
C ARG A 104 -11.78 0.17 -13.07
N THR A 105 -12.24 -0.29 -11.91
CA THR A 105 -11.41 -1.11 -11.02
C THR A 105 -11.31 -2.53 -11.62
N PRO A 106 -10.10 -3.13 -11.70
CA PRO A 106 -9.96 -4.51 -12.16
C PRO A 106 -10.76 -5.48 -11.30
N THR A 107 -11.38 -6.48 -11.92
CA THR A 107 -11.96 -7.62 -11.21
C THR A 107 -10.86 -8.51 -10.64
N ALA A 108 -11.22 -9.45 -9.78
CA ALA A 108 -10.25 -10.40 -9.24
C ALA A 108 -9.63 -11.30 -10.33
N SER A 109 -10.39 -11.67 -11.37
CA SER A 109 -9.88 -12.46 -12.49
C SER A 109 -8.93 -11.65 -13.37
N GLU A 110 -9.25 -10.40 -13.67
CA GLU A 110 -8.37 -9.48 -14.40
C GLU A 110 -7.08 -9.24 -13.63
N ARG A 111 -7.16 -9.06 -12.31
CA ARG A 111 -5.97 -8.85 -11.48
C ARG A 111 -5.02 -10.04 -11.53
N ARG A 112 -5.55 -11.27 -11.45
CA ARG A 112 -4.73 -12.49 -11.60
C ARG A 112 -4.05 -12.56 -12.97
N ALA A 113 -4.76 -12.19 -14.04
CA ALA A 113 -4.17 -12.12 -15.37
C ALA A 113 -3.04 -11.08 -15.43
N MET A 114 -3.26 -9.87 -14.90
CA MET A 114 -2.22 -8.84 -14.80
C MET A 114 -0.99 -9.31 -14.03
N ASP A 115 -1.19 -9.98 -12.90
CA ASP A 115 -0.10 -10.47 -12.05
C ASP A 115 0.70 -11.60 -12.73
N LEU A 116 0.08 -12.41 -13.60
CA LEU A 116 0.76 -13.39 -14.43
C LEU A 116 1.55 -12.72 -15.56
N ILE A 117 0.90 -11.82 -16.31
CA ILE A 117 1.50 -11.10 -17.44
C ILE A 117 2.67 -10.23 -16.96
N GLY A 118 2.53 -9.58 -15.81
CA GLY A 118 3.56 -8.70 -15.23
C GLY A 118 4.83 -9.41 -14.77
N LYS A 119 4.87 -10.75 -14.81
CA LYS A 119 6.09 -11.54 -14.56
C LYS A 119 6.91 -11.80 -15.82
N LEU A 120 6.33 -11.56 -17.00
CA LEU A 120 7.03 -11.70 -18.25
C LEU A 120 7.98 -10.51 -18.49
N PRO A 121 9.10 -10.72 -19.21
CA PRO A 121 9.89 -9.62 -19.74
C PRO A 121 9.11 -8.88 -20.83
N CYS A 122 9.71 -7.82 -21.37
CA CYS A 122 9.12 -7.07 -22.47
C CYS A 122 8.86 -7.99 -23.68
N ILE A 123 7.58 -8.18 -24.02
CA ILE A 123 7.18 -9.09 -25.10
C ILE A 123 7.74 -8.64 -26.46
N ALA A 124 7.86 -7.33 -26.67
CA ALA A 124 8.43 -6.78 -27.89
C ALA A 124 9.95 -7.00 -27.97
N CYS A 125 10.69 -6.84 -26.86
CA CYS A 125 12.13 -7.17 -26.84
C CYS A 125 12.34 -8.66 -27.13
N GLU A 126 11.53 -9.53 -26.53
CA GLU A 126 11.67 -10.98 -26.65
C GLU A 126 11.51 -11.45 -28.10
N LYS A 127 10.61 -10.84 -28.87
CA LYS A 127 10.44 -11.11 -30.30
C LYS A 127 11.71 -10.91 -31.12
N HIS A 128 12.60 -10.03 -30.64
CA HIS A 128 13.90 -9.74 -31.26
C HIS A 128 15.07 -10.42 -30.53
N GLY A 129 14.80 -11.48 -29.75
CA GLY A 129 15.81 -12.25 -29.04
C GLY A 129 16.45 -11.50 -27.86
N ARG A 130 15.81 -10.46 -27.33
CA ARG A 130 16.30 -9.67 -26.20
C ARG A 130 15.41 -9.84 -24.97
N GLU A 131 16.03 -9.95 -23.80
CA GLU A 131 15.30 -9.98 -22.54
C GLU A 131 15.37 -8.62 -21.84
N ASN A 132 14.22 -8.08 -21.46
CA ASN A 132 14.15 -6.90 -20.61
C ASN A 132 13.10 -7.11 -19.51
N PRO A 133 13.50 -7.40 -18.27
CA PRO A 133 12.56 -7.68 -17.18
C PRO A 133 11.90 -6.40 -16.63
N MET A 134 12.43 -5.21 -16.93
CA MET A 134 11.92 -3.95 -16.41
C MET A 134 10.76 -3.45 -17.27
N ILE A 135 9.55 -3.87 -16.90
CA ILE A 135 8.33 -3.62 -17.66
C ILE A 135 7.32 -2.74 -16.92
N SER A 136 6.39 -2.21 -17.70
CA SER A 136 5.14 -1.64 -17.27
C SER A 136 4.01 -2.21 -18.12
N LEU A 137 2.82 -2.35 -17.55
CA LEU A 137 1.67 -2.92 -18.25
C LEU A 137 1.00 -1.85 -19.12
N HIS A 138 0.98 -2.10 -20.43
CA HIS A 138 0.32 -1.29 -21.45
C HIS A 138 -1.08 -1.82 -21.72
N HIS A 139 -2.11 -0.96 -21.69
CA HIS A 139 -3.49 -1.35 -22.01
C HIS A 139 -3.76 -1.28 -23.51
N VAL A 140 -4.17 -2.39 -24.13
CA VAL A 140 -4.45 -2.45 -25.58
C VAL A 140 -5.82 -1.84 -25.92
N TYR A 141 -6.86 -2.25 -25.17
CA TYR A 141 -8.26 -1.90 -25.45
C TYR A 141 -8.85 -0.97 -24.38
N GLY A 142 -8.07 0.03 -23.95
CA GLY A 142 -8.51 1.01 -22.96
C GLY A 142 -8.58 0.45 -21.53
N ARG A 143 -9.37 1.11 -20.65
CA ARG A 143 -9.40 0.81 -19.20
C ARG A 143 -10.79 0.64 -18.62
N THR A 144 -11.83 0.60 -19.46
CA THR A 144 -13.23 0.65 -19.02
C THR A 144 -14.06 -0.53 -19.49
N THR A 145 -13.72 -1.10 -20.64
CA THR A 145 -14.38 -2.27 -21.22
C THR A 145 -14.25 -3.51 -20.35
N GLU A 146 -15.06 -4.52 -20.65
CA GLU A 146 -14.93 -5.83 -20.02
C GLU A 146 -13.57 -6.44 -20.37
N ASN A 147 -12.92 -7.05 -19.38
CA ASN A 147 -11.58 -7.63 -19.50
C ASN A 147 -10.47 -6.65 -19.95
N ALA A 148 -10.72 -5.34 -19.98
CA ALA A 148 -9.74 -4.33 -20.38
C ALA A 148 -8.40 -4.47 -19.63
N HIS A 149 -8.45 -4.86 -18.36
CA HIS A 149 -7.26 -5.03 -17.53
C HIS A 149 -6.55 -6.38 -17.75
N ALA A 150 -7.21 -7.36 -18.36
CA ALA A 150 -6.59 -8.59 -18.82
C ALA A 150 -5.97 -8.44 -20.22
N TYR A 151 -6.36 -7.42 -20.99
CA TYR A 151 -5.79 -7.13 -22.31
C TYR A 151 -4.63 -6.14 -22.22
N VAL A 152 -3.55 -6.60 -21.60
CA VAL A 152 -2.36 -5.80 -21.34
C VAL A 152 -1.10 -6.46 -21.91
N LEU A 153 -0.15 -5.63 -22.35
CA LEU A 153 1.16 -6.06 -22.81
C LEU A 153 2.24 -5.68 -21.78
N PRO A 154 3.17 -6.58 -21.42
CA PRO A 154 4.34 -6.22 -20.64
C PRO A 154 5.36 -5.56 -21.58
N LEU A 155 5.54 -4.24 -21.44
CA LEU A 155 6.46 -3.46 -22.29
C LEU A 155 7.50 -2.75 -21.43
N CYS A 156 8.75 -2.73 -21.89
CA CYS A 156 9.80 -1.90 -21.30
C CYS A 156 9.49 -0.41 -21.55
N CYS A 157 10.19 0.50 -20.86
CA CYS A 157 9.98 1.94 -21.05
C CYS A 157 10.13 2.36 -22.53
N TYR A 158 11.08 1.78 -23.27
CA TYR A 158 11.34 2.15 -24.66
C TYR A 158 10.31 1.64 -25.67
N HIS A 159 9.63 0.52 -25.35
CA HIS A 159 8.51 0.03 -26.14
C HIS A 159 7.16 0.59 -25.65
N HIS A 160 7.09 1.14 -24.44
CA HIS A 160 5.87 1.73 -23.90
C HIS A 160 5.76 3.22 -24.24
N ASP A 161 6.62 4.06 -23.67
CA ASP A 161 6.40 5.51 -23.65
C ASP A 161 7.67 6.35 -23.70
N THR A 162 8.85 5.77 -23.83
CA THR A 162 10.12 6.50 -23.83
C THR A 162 10.80 6.33 -25.18
N LEU A 163 11.30 7.43 -25.76
CA LEU A 163 12.05 7.36 -27.01
C LEU A 163 13.52 7.12 -26.73
N LEU A 164 14.11 6.12 -27.39
CA LEU A 164 15.55 5.83 -27.31
C LEU A 164 16.37 7.01 -27.89
N PRO A 165 17.58 7.30 -27.38
CA PRO A 165 18.48 8.30 -27.97
C PRO A 165 18.76 8.03 -29.44
N LYS A 166 19.07 9.09 -30.22
CA LYS A 166 19.21 9.00 -31.68
C LYS A 166 20.20 7.92 -32.13
N GLU A 167 21.38 7.90 -31.53
CA GLU A 167 22.46 6.97 -31.90
C GLU A 167 22.09 5.51 -31.65
N GLU A 168 21.29 5.24 -30.63
CA GLU A 168 20.81 3.89 -30.32
C GLU A 168 19.63 3.46 -31.20
N ARG A 169 18.78 4.41 -31.63
CA ARG A 169 17.66 4.11 -32.55
C ARG A 169 18.14 3.62 -33.91
N GLU A 170 19.30 4.09 -34.37
CA GLU A 170 19.90 3.62 -35.61
C GLU A 170 20.38 2.16 -35.50
N LYS A 171 20.76 1.72 -34.29
CA LYS A 171 21.16 0.33 -34.00
C LYS A 171 19.96 -0.58 -33.75
N TYR A 172 18.91 -0.05 -33.12
CA TYR A 172 17.71 -0.79 -32.73
C TYR A 172 16.45 -0.15 -33.32
N PRO A 173 16.17 -0.36 -34.63
CA PRO A 173 15.02 0.26 -35.29
C PRO A 173 13.67 -0.19 -34.73
N ASP A 174 13.61 -1.34 -34.06
CA ASP A 174 12.39 -1.86 -33.43
C ASP A 174 12.06 -1.26 -32.04
N MET A 175 13.02 -0.57 -31.41
CA MET A 175 12.90 0.04 -30.09
C MET A 175 12.18 1.39 -30.17
N LEU A 176 10.92 1.32 -30.61
CA LEU A 176 10.01 2.46 -30.71
C LEU A 176 8.87 2.34 -29.69
N PRO A 177 8.47 3.45 -29.04
CA PRO A 177 7.38 3.40 -28.07
C PRO A 177 6.02 3.29 -28.76
N VAL A 178 5.12 2.45 -28.22
CA VAL A 178 3.74 2.34 -28.69
C VAL A 178 2.98 3.66 -28.49
N HIS A 179 3.31 4.41 -27.44
CA HIS A 179 2.85 5.78 -27.25
C HIS A 179 3.81 6.74 -27.98
N ALA A 180 3.30 7.36 -29.06
CA ALA A 180 4.09 8.22 -29.93
C ALA A 180 4.78 9.37 -29.17
N LYS A 181 6.02 9.66 -29.56
CA LYS A 181 6.81 10.82 -29.12
C LYS A 181 7.16 11.69 -30.33
N GLY A 182 6.30 12.68 -30.57
CA GLY A 182 6.36 13.48 -31.78
C GLY A 182 6.11 12.60 -33.00
N LYS A 183 7.09 12.55 -33.93
CA LYS A 183 7.00 11.75 -35.15
C LYS A 183 7.46 10.29 -35.00
N TYR A 184 7.97 9.90 -33.83
CA TYR A 184 8.54 8.57 -33.59
C TYR A 184 7.63 7.69 -32.75
N GLY A 185 7.55 6.42 -33.12
CA GLY A 185 6.70 5.44 -32.46
C GLY A 185 5.23 5.59 -32.85
N GLY A 186 4.34 5.30 -31.90
CA GLY A 186 2.91 5.17 -32.18
C GLY A 186 2.57 3.79 -32.71
N LYS A 187 1.30 3.40 -32.57
CA LYS A 187 0.79 2.06 -32.93
C LYS A 187 1.24 1.59 -34.32
N ARG A 188 1.23 2.47 -35.33
CA ARG A 188 1.60 2.15 -36.71
C ARG A 188 3.09 1.80 -36.86
N GLN A 189 4.00 2.64 -36.37
CA GLN A 189 5.43 2.34 -36.49
C GLN A 189 5.82 1.18 -35.58
N PHE A 190 5.24 1.15 -34.37
CA PHE A 190 5.43 0.04 -33.44
C PHE A 190 5.07 -1.29 -34.09
N SER A 191 3.89 -1.39 -34.73
CA SER A 191 3.43 -2.65 -35.30
C SER A 191 4.21 -3.10 -36.52
N GLN A 192 4.77 -2.17 -37.31
CA GLN A 192 5.64 -2.49 -38.45
C GLN A 192 6.89 -3.27 -38.03
N HIS A 193 7.44 -3.01 -36.85
CA HIS A 193 8.65 -3.67 -36.36
C HIS A 193 8.34 -4.83 -35.39
N ASN A 194 7.34 -4.66 -34.53
CA ASN A 194 7.08 -5.57 -33.40
C ASN A 194 5.88 -6.48 -33.61
N GLY A 195 5.04 -6.25 -34.63
CA GLY A 195 3.75 -6.91 -34.77
C GLY A 195 2.61 -6.15 -34.10
N THR A 196 1.38 -6.50 -34.41
CA THR A 196 0.20 -5.82 -33.88
C THR A 196 0.03 -6.06 -32.37
N GLU A 197 -0.66 -5.16 -31.69
CA GLU A 197 -0.97 -5.34 -30.27
C GLU A 197 -1.75 -6.64 -30.02
N ARG A 198 -2.57 -7.08 -30.99
CA ARG A 198 -3.32 -8.35 -30.93
C ARG A 198 -2.40 -9.56 -31.03
N GLU A 199 -1.47 -9.58 -31.98
CA GLU A 199 -0.48 -10.65 -32.13
C GLU A 199 0.37 -10.80 -30.87
N LEU A 200 0.84 -9.68 -30.31
CA LEU A 200 1.61 -9.68 -29.07
C LEU A 200 0.76 -10.16 -27.88
N LEU A 201 -0.54 -9.83 -27.86
CA LEU A 201 -1.43 -10.27 -26.80
C LEU A 201 -1.67 -11.79 -26.84
N VAL A 202 -1.81 -12.37 -28.04
CA VAL A 202 -1.86 -13.83 -28.23
C VAL A 202 -0.59 -14.47 -27.69
N ALA A 203 0.59 -13.98 -28.08
CA ALA A 203 1.87 -14.51 -27.62
C ALA A 203 2.03 -14.42 -26.08
N VAL A 204 1.56 -13.32 -25.48
CA VAL A 204 1.52 -13.17 -24.01
C VAL A 204 0.62 -14.24 -23.39
N TYR A 205 -0.60 -14.41 -23.91
CA TYR A 205 -1.56 -15.37 -23.35
C TYR A 205 -1.06 -16.80 -23.43
N GLU A 206 -0.46 -17.19 -24.55
CA GLU A 206 0.18 -18.50 -24.73
C GLU A 206 1.28 -18.72 -23.69
N LYS A 207 2.15 -17.72 -23.48
CA LYS A 207 3.26 -17.81 -22.52
C LYS A 207 2.82 -17.99 -21.07
N VAL A 208 1.73 -17.35 -20.66
CA VAL A 208 1.22 -17.46 -19.28
C VAL A 208 0.11 -18.50 -19.12
N GLY A 209 -0.22 -19.26 -20.18
CA GLY A 209 -1.27 -20.28 -20.15
C GLY A 209 -2.67 -19.71 -19.89
N LEU A 210 -2.96 -18.50 -20.38
CA LEU A 210 -4.29 -17.91 -20.31
C LEU A 210 -5.16 -18.38 -21.50
N PRO A 211 -6.47 -18.54 -21.29
CA PRO A 211 -7.39 -19.00 -22.33
C PRO A 211 -7.47 -18.01 -23.51
N LEU A 212 -7.16 -18.48 -24.72
CA LEU A 212 -7.18 -17.69 -25.95
C LEU A 212 -8.60 -17.33 -26.41
N GLU A 213 -9.61 -18.06 -25.93
CA GLU A 213 -11.03 -17.78 -26.20
C GLU A 213 -11.43 -16.37 -25.77
N ARG A 214 -10.73 -15.80 -24.78
CA ARG A 214 -10.93 -14.40 -24.35
C ARG A 214 -10.52 -13.37 -25.42
N LEU A 215 -9.70 -13.77 -26.38
CA LEU A 215 -9.20 -12.91 -27.44
C LEU A 215 -9.99 -13.04 -28.75
N GLU A 216 -10.83 -14.07 -28.87
CA GLU A 216 -11.65 -14.31 -30.07
C GLU A 216 -12.73 -13.24 -30.26
N SER A 217 -13.23 -12.67 -29.15
CA SER A 217 -14.23 -11.60 -29.17
C SER A 217 -13.65 -10.20 -29.42
N LEU A 218 -12.34 -10.08 -29.65
CA LEU A 218 -11.67 -8.80 -29.85
C LEU A 218 -11.51 -8.48 -31.34
N PRO A 219 -11.75 -7.22 -31.74
CA PRO A 219 -11.58 -6.76 -33.11
C PRO A 219 -10.11 -6.79 -33.55
#